data_AF-A0A2E4S6F3-F1
#
_entry.id   AF-A0A2E4S6F3-F1
#
_cell.length_a   1.000
_cell.length_b   1.000
_cell.length_c   1.000
_cell.angle_alpha   90.00
_cell.angle_beta   90.00
_cell.angle_gamma   90.00
#
_symmetry.space_group_name_H-M   'P 1'
#
loop_
_entity.id
_entity.type
_entity.pdbx_description
1 polymer ?
#
loop_
_entity_poly.entity_id
_entity_poly.type
_entity_poly.pdbx_seq_one_letter_code
_entity_poly.pdbx_strand_id
1 'polypeptide(L)'
;SWTFSDERRRDVLVLSDGEFHEITVTNYNEAAKAGAFYEAAQRAMQPPANVELLAPFRGKGVTDENGRHFPFETNMNELLRLSARDEPSFEDTYQIHPS
;
A
#
# COMPACT_ATOMS: atom_id res chain seq x y z
N SER A 1 28.05 1.87 3.08
CA SER A 1 26.81 1.34 2.50
C SER A 1 26.35 2.31 1.43
N TRP A 2 26.02 1.84 0.24
CA TRP A 2 25.57 2.69 -0.86
C TRP A 2 24.05 2.82 -0.77
N THR A 3 23.56 3.94 -0.24
CA THR A 3 22.13 4.19 -0.07
C THR A 3 21.66 4.97 -1.29
N PHE A 4 21.03 4.30 -2.25
CA PHE A 4 20.32 5.00 -3.32
C PHE A 4 19.09 5.70 -2.69
N SER A 5 19.20 6.99 -2.40
CA SER A 5 18.04 7.83 -2.07
C SER A 5 17.37 8.23 -3.38
N ASP A 6 16.48 7.38 -3.87
CA ASP A 6 15.60 7.74 -4.97
C ASP A 6 14.43 8.57 -4.42
N GLU A 7 14.55 9.88 -4.59
CA GLU A 7 13.60 10.92 -4.16
C GLU A 7 12.57 11.27 -5.24
N ARG A 8 12.47 10.48 -6.31
CA ARG A 8 11.44 10.72 -7.32
C ARG A 8 10.06 10.49 -6.71
N ARG A 9 9.14 11.39 -7.01
CA ARG A 9 7.73 11.24 -6.64
C ARG A 9 7.12 10.03 -7.34
N ARG A 10 6.20 9.37 -6.66
CA ARG A 10 5.53 8.16 -7.17
C ARG A 10 4.06 8.18 -6.82
N ASP A 11 3.21 7.84 -7.77
CA ASP A 11 1.82 7.54 -7.48
C ASP A 11 1.71 6.07 -7.09
N VAL A 12 0.97 5.79 -6.02
CA VAL A 12 0.81 4.45 -5.45
C VAL A 12 -0.62 4.24 -4.98
N LEU A 13 -1.05 2.98 -5.00
CA LEU A 13 -2.30 2.54 -4.39
C LEU A 13 -2.06 2.13 -2.93
N VAL A 14 -2.90 2.60 -2.01
CA VAL A 14 -2.86 2.25 -0.59
C VAL A 14 -4.25 1.82 -0.13
N LEU A 15 -4.35 0.65 0.50
CA LEU A 15 -5.58 0.24 1.20
C LEU A 15 -5.50 0.77 2.64
N SER A 16 -6.38 1.70 2.98
CA SER A 16 -6.40 2.40 4.27
C SER A 16 -7.84 2.63 4.68
N ASP A 17 -8.16 2.43 5.97
CA ASP A 17 -9.47 2.71 6.55
C ASP A 17 -10.65 2.16 5.73
N GLY A 18 -10.52 0.94 5.22
CA GLY A 18 -11.54 0.27 4.40
C GLY A 18 -11.75 0.84 3.00
N GLU A 19 -10.82 1.63 2.45
CA GLU A 19 -10.89 2.20 1.11
C GLU A 19 -9.56 2.09 0.35
N PHE A 20 -9.63 2.24 -0.98
CA PHE A 20 -8.48 2.40 -1.85
C PHE A 20 -8.17 3.90 -2.01
N HIS A 21 -6.91 4.27 -1.80
CA HIS A 21 -6.42 5.62 -2.03
C HIS A 21 -5.29 5.60 -3.05
N GLU A 22 -5.44 6.38 -4.11
CA GLU A 22 -4.32 6.75 -4.97
C GLU A 22 -3.66 7.99 -4.38
N ILE A 23 -2.39 7.88 -4.00
CA ILE A 23 -1.63 8.96 -3.36
C ILE A 23 -0.26 9.14 -4.01
N THR A 24 0.29 10.33 -3.91
CA THR A 24 1.67 10.62 -4.33
C THR A 24 2.60 10.58 -3.11
N VAL A 25 3.69 9.80 -3.20
CA VAL A 25 4.75 9.71 -2.18
C VAL A 25 6.07 10.25 -2.72
N THR A 26 6.93 10.76 -1.84
CA THR A 26 8.14 11.51 -2.21
C THR A 26 9.38 10.66 -2.41
N ASN A 27 9.33 9.35 -2.13
CA ASN A 27 10.51 8.51 -2.20
C ASN A 27 10.18 7.04 -2.44
N TYR A 28 11.20 6.30 -2.87
CA TYR A 28 11.09 4.86 -3.11
C TYR A 28 10.68 4.07 -1.85
N ASN A 29 11.13 4.47 -0.65
CA ASN A 29 10.87 3.70 0.56
C ASN A 29 9.38 3.69 0.93
N GLU A 30 8.70 4.83 0.83
CA GLU A 30 7.25 4.92 1.02
C GLU A 30 6.49 4.09 -0.03
N ALA A 31 6.90 4.18 -1.29
CA ALA A 31 6.28 3.39 -2.35
C ALA A 31 6.48 1.88 -2.17
N ALA A 32 7.68 1.46 -1.75
CA ALA A 32 8.00 0.07 -1.47
C ALA A 32 7.18 -0.48 -0.29
N LYS A 33 6.90 0.33 0.74
CA LYS A 33 5.99 -0.07 1.83
C LYS A 33 4.57 -0.31 1.30
N ALA A 34 4.05 0.59 0.47
CA ALA A 34 2.72 0.46 -0.14
C ALA A 34 2.60 -0.85 -0.94
N GLY A 35 3.55 -1.10 -1.84
CA GLY A 35 3.57 -2.33 -2.64
C GLY A 35 3.72 -3.60 -1.81
N ALA A 36 4.62 -3.61 -0.82
CA ALA A 36 4.80 -4.75 0.07
C ALA A 36 3.54 -5.08 0.88
N PHE A 37 2.82 -4.05 1.34
CA PHE A 37 1.54 -4.25 2.02
C PHE A 37 0.46 -4.73 1.06
N TYR A 38 0.35 -4.17 -0.14
CA TYR A 38 -0.61 -4.62 -1.16
C TYR A 38 -0.42 -6.11 -1.49
N GLU A 39 0.82 -6.56 -1.73
CA GLU A 39 1.11 -7.97 -1.95
C GLU A 39 0.71 -8.85 -0.75
N ALA A 40 1.00 -8.39 0.48
CA ALA A 40 0.64 -9.12 1.68
C ALA A 40 -0.88 -9.21 1.86
N ALA A 41 -1.62 -8.14 1.59
CA ALA A 41 -3.07 -8.10 1.62
C ALA A 41 -3.69 -9.06 0.59
N GLN A 42 -3.20 -9.02 -0.64
CA GLN A 42 -3.66 -9.93 -1.70
C GLN A 42 -3.45 -11.40 -1.32
N ARG A 43 -2.28 -11.75 -0.75
CA ARG A 43 -2.00 -13.10 -0.25
C ARG A 43 -2.86 -13.47 0.96
N ALA A 44 -3.09 -12.53 1.87
CA ALA A 44 -3.89 -12.74 3.07
C ALA A 44 -5.35 -13.06 2.76
N MET A 45 -5.89 -12.53 1.66
CA MET A 45 -7.26 -12.79 1.20
C MET A 45 -7.42 -14.09 0.40
N GLN A 46 -6.34 -14.71 -0.08
CA GLN A 46 -6.43 -15.99 -0.80
C GLN A 46 -6.94 -17.12 0.10
N PRO A 47 -7.79 -18.04 -0.39
CA PRO A 47 -8.27 -19.16 0.40
C PRO A 47 -7.16 -20.21 0.65
N PRO A 48 -6.96 -20.68 1.89
CA PRO A 48 -7.59 -20.20 3.13
C PRO A 48 -7.03 -18.84 3.58
N ALA A 49 -7.93 -17.90 3.89
CA ALA A 49 -7.53 -16.55 4.30
C ALA A 49 -6.64 -16.59 5.55
N ASN A 50 -5.58 -15.76 5.56
CA ASN A 50 -4.55 -15.78 6.60
C ASN A 50 -4.16 -14.37 7.06
N VAL A 51 -4.70 -13.96 8.21
CA VAL A 51 -4.48 -12.64 8.81
C VAL A 51 -3.06 -12.44 9.35
N GLU A 52 -2.31 -13.51 9.62
CA GLU A 52 -0.95 -13.40 10.16
C GLU A 52 0.03 -12.77 9.15
N LEU A 53 -0.28 -12.84 7.85
CA LEU A 53 0.50 -12.15 6.81
C LEU A 53 0.45 -10.63 6.95
N LEU A 54 -0.55 -10.09 7.68
CA LEU A 54 -0.72 -8.66 7.94
C LEU A 54 -0.04 -8.20 9.24
N ALA A 55 0.41 -9.13 10.09
CA ALA A 55 1.04 -8.80 11.37
C ALA A 55 2.22 -7.82 11.24
N PRO A 56 3.11 -7.91 10.23
CA PRO A 56 4.19 -6.95 10.05
C PRO A 56 3.73 -5.52 9.74
N PHE A 57 2.48 -5.31 9.36
CA PHE A 57 1.94 -4.03 8.90
C PHE A 57 1.04 -3.34 9.94
N ARG A 58 0.71 -4.01 11.05
CA ARG A 58 -0.12 -3.43 12.12
C ARG A 58 0.52 -2.16 12.68
N GLY A 59 -0.26 -1.08 12.73
CA GLY A 59 0.19 0.24 13.20
C GLY A 59 1.17 0.94 12.26
N LYS A 60 1.38 0.42 11.06
CA LYS A 60 2.19 1.05 10.01
C LYS A 60 1.29 1.66 8.96
N GLY A 61 1.89 2.46 8.10
CA GLY A 61 1.23 3.12 6.99
C GLY A 61 2.24 3.80 6.10
N VAL A 62 1.71 4.60 5.18
CA VAL A 62 2.46 5.42 4.25
C VAL A 62 2.12 6.88 4.46
N THR A 63 3.09 7.76 4.26
CA THR A 63 2.85 9.21 4.32
C THR A 63 2.96 9.80 2.92
N ASP A 64 1.96 10.57 2.51
CA ASP A 64 1.93 11.23 1.21
C ASP A 64 2.86 12.46 1.14
N GLU A 65 2.94 13.08 -0.03
CA GLU A 65 3.75 14.29 -0.25
C GLU A 65 3.29 15.52 0.56
N ASN A 66 2.05 15.53 1.04
CA ASN A 66 1.50 16.60 1.88
C ASN A 66 1.71 16.33 3.39
N GLY A 67 2.33 15.21 3.76
CA GLY A 67 2.54 14.82 5.14
C GLY A 67 1.33 14.13 5.80
N ARG A 68 0.28 13.80 5.05
CA ARG A 68 -0.87 13.04 5.55
C ARG A 68 -0.48 11.57 5.66
N HIS A 69 -0.79 10.98 6.81
CA HIS A 69 -0.54 9.56 7.06
C HIS A 69 -1.76 8.71 6.70
N PHE A 70 -1.53 7.60 6.00
CA PHE A 70 -2.51 6.60 5.60
C PHE A 70 -2.15 5.26 6.28
N PRO A 71 -2.80 4.89 7.40
CA PRO A 71 -2.54 3.63 8.07
C PRO A 71 -2.96 2.44 7.19
N PHE A 72 -2.20 1.36 7.18
CA PHE A 72 -2.55 0.17 6.41
C PHE A 72 -3.80 -0.53 6.98
N GLU A 73 -4.72 -0.92 6.10
CA GLU A 73 -5.89 -1.70 6.47
C GLU A 73 -5.50 -3.15 6.84
N THR A 74 -5.57 -3.49 8.13
CA THR A 74 -5.19 -4.83 8.61
C THR A 74 -6.38 -5.66 9.10
N ASN A 75 -7.60 -5.14 8.97
CA ASN A 75 -8.83 -5.85 9.23
C ASN A 75 -9.20 -6.74 8.02
N MET A 76 -9.13 -8.06 8.22
CA MET A 76 -9.44 -9.04 7.18
C MET A 76 -10.85 -8.88 6.60
N ASN A 77 -11.84 -8.48 7.41
CA ASN A 77 -13.21 -8.31 6.91
C ASN A 77 -13.31 -7.14 5.93
N GLU A 78 -12.60 -6.05 6.20
CA GLU A 78 -12.56 -4.89 5.30
C GLU A 78 -11.80 -5.23 4.01
N LEU A 79 -10.66 -5.91 4.11
CA LEU A 79 -9.92 -6.37 2.94
C LEU A 79 -10.76 -7.30 2.06
N LEU A 80 -11.42 -8.31 2.64
CA LEU A 80 -12.32 -9.19 1.89
C LEU A 80 -13.47 -8.42 1.24
N ARG A 81 -14.06 -7.43 1.94
CA ARG A 81 -15.09 -6.56 1.38
C ARG A 81 -14.56 -5.74 0.19
N LEU A 82 -13.32 -5.25 0.28
CA LEU A 82 -12.65 -4.53 -0.80
C LEU A 82 -12.36 -5.42 -2.00
N SER A 83 -11.91 -6.65 -1.80
CA SER A 83 -11.64 -7.61 -2.90
C SER A 83 -12.87 -8.00 -3.73
N ALA A 84 -14.06 -7.79 -3.19
CA ALA A 84 -15.32 -8.03 -3.91
C ALA A 84 -15.72 -6.88 -4.84
N ARG A 85 -14.97 -5.76 -4.82
CA ARG A 85 -15.17 -4.59 -5.68
C ARG A 85 -14.25 -4.67 -6.89
N ASP A 86 -14.69 -4.05 -7.99
CA ASP A 86 -13.87 -3.86 -9.19
C ASP A 86 -13.11 -2.54 -9.03
N GLU A 87 -11.87 -2.62 -8.52
CA GLU A 87 -11.03 -1.50 -8.12
C GLU A 87 -9.65 -1.63 -8.78
N PRO A 88 -8.91 -0.53 -9.00
CA PRO A 88 -7.60 -0.55 -9.65
C PRO A 88 -6.59 -1.41 -8.88
N SER A 89 -5.64 -2.00 -9.60
CA SER A 89 -4.51 -2.72 -9.01
C SER A 89 -3.36 -1.77 -8.67
N PHE A 90 -2.45 -2.21 -7.79
CA PHE A 90 -1.24 -1.44 -7.50
C PHE A 90 -0.40 -1.22 -8.76
N GLU A 91 -0.34 -2.21 -9.64
CA GLU A 91 0.38 -2.16 -10.91
C GLU A 91 -0.19 -1.13 -11.88
N ASP A 92 -1.52 -0.93 -11.88
CA ASP A 92 -2.19 0.07 -12.72
C ASP A 92 -1.93 1.50 -12.21
N THR A 93 -1.85 1.68 -10.90
CA THR A 93 -1.62 3.00 -10.28
C THR A 93 -0.13 3.37 -10.20
N TYR A 94 0.79 2.39 -10.15
CA TYR A 94 2.21 2.66 -9.88
C TYR A 94 2.90 3.45 -11.01
N GLN A 95 3.15 4.73 -10.75
CA GLN A 95 3.83 5.62 -11.69
C GLN A 95 5.01 6.32 -11.02
N ILE A 96 6.17 6.38 -11.70
CA ILE A 96 7.32 7.17 -11.25
C ILE A 96 7.33 8.49 -12.02
N HIS A 97 7.34 9.61 -11.30
CA HIS A 97 7.48 10.93 -11.89
C HIS A 97 8.96 11.27 -12.13
N PRO A 98 9.30 11.90 -13.26
CA PRO A 98 10.64 12.44 -13.46
C PRO A 98 10.95 13.50 -12.39
N SER A 99 12.20 13.50 -11.94
CA SER A 99 12.78 14.51 -11.03
C SER A 99 12.94 15.86 -11.71
#